data_AF-A0A8T4NEK2-F1
#
_entry.id   AF-A0A8T4NEK2-F1
#
_cell.length_a   1.000
_cell.length_b   1.000
_cell.length_c   1.000
_cell.angle_alpha   90.00
_cell.angle_beta   90.00
_cell.angle_gamma   90.00
#
_symmetry.space_group_name_H-M   'P 1'
#
loop_
_entity.id
_entity.type
_entity.pdbx_description
1 polymer ?
#
loop_
_entity_poly.entity_id
_entity_poly.type
_entity_poly.pdbx_seq_one_letter_code
_entity_poly.pdbx_strand_id
1 'polypeptide(L)' 'MTKDTEYWLMDIKDKISLRKGNCCPPHRLPHTLPIIGELVKDEPCHYHNSKLRMLHHRFFCRMLGCPYYEEMIRRCKEPN' A
#
# COMPACT_ATOMS: atom_id res chain seq x y z
N MET A 1 2.57 -5.57 26.98
CA MET A 1 2.73 -5.21 25.55
C MET A 1 1.70 -6.02 24.79
N THR A 2 0.60 -5.39 24.37
CA THR A 2 -0.55 -6.07 23.79
C THR A 2 -0.23 -6.52 22.37
N LYS A 3 -0.80 -7.68 21.98
CA LYS A 3 -0.66 -8.36 20.68
C LYS A 3 -1.19 -7.55 19.47
N ASP A 4 -1.46 -6.27 19.65
CA ASP A 4 -2.12 -5.40 18.66
C ASP A 4 -1.15 -4.87 17.59
N THR A 5 0.16 -5.00 17.81
CA THR A 5 1.20 -4.55 16.86
C THR A 5 1.40 -5.51 15.69
N GLU A 6 0.96 -6.77 15.80
CA GLU A 6 1.30 -7.82 14.82
C GLU A 6 0.43 -7.80 13.55
N TYR A 7 -0.73 -7.14 13.58
CA TYR A 7 -1.70 -7.13 12.46
C TYR A 7 -1.84 -5.76 11.77
N TRP A 8 -1.01 -4.77 12.10
CA TRP A 8 -1.00 -3.47 11.42
C TRP A 8 -0.48 -3.51 9.98
N LEU A 9 -0.02 -4.67 9.48
CA LEU A 9 0.50 -4.84 8.11
C LEU A 9 -0.38 -5.74 7.22
N MET A 10 -1.22 -6.59 7.82
CA MET A 10 -1.97 -7.63 7.11
C MET A 10 -3.50 -7.47 7.19
N ASP A 11 -3.99 -6.31 7.61
CA ASP A 11 -5.45 -6.08 7.54
C ASP A 11 -5.86 -5.85 6.07
N ILE A 12 -6.19 -6.94 5.40
CA ILE A 12 -6.67 -6.98 4.01
C ILE A 12 -7.93 -6.11 3.85
N LYS A 13 -8.74 -5.93 4.90
CA LYS A 13 -9.98 -5.13 4.85
C LYS A 13 -9.72 -3.64 4.64
N ASP A 14 -8.51 -3.18 4.93
CA ASP A 14 -8.13 -1.78 4.80
C ASP A 14 -7.66 -1.43 3.38
N LYS A 15 -7.41 -2.42 2.52
CA LYS A 15 -6.93 -2.21 1.14
C LYS A 15 -8.10 -2.17 0.16
N ILE A 16 -8.19 -1.11 -0.65
CA ILE A 16 -9.11 -1.03 -1.79
C ILE A 16 -8.31 -0.96 -3.08
N SER A 17 -8.49 -1.96 -3.94
CA SER A 17 -7.81 -2.04 -5.24
C SER A 17 -8.38 -1.03 -6.23
N LEU A 18 -7.52 -0.35 -6.99
CA LEU A 18 -7.94 0.58 -8.03
C LEU A 18 -8.58 -0.17 -9.22
N ARG A 19 -7.86 -1.03 -9.91
CA ARG A 19 -8.42 -1.80 -11.05
C ARG A 19 -7.71 -3.13 -11.19
N LYS A 20 -8.42 -4.13 -11.74
CA LYS A 20 -7.78 -5.37 -12.21
C LYS A 20 -6.80 -5.02 -13.33
N GLY A 21 -5.52 -5.32 -13.15
CA GLY A 21 -4.46 -5.13 -14.14
C GLY A 21 -3.41 -4.05 -13.81
N ASN A 22 -3.72 -3.13 -12.89
CA ASN A 22 -2.72 -2.17 -12.40
C ASN A 22 -2.01 -2.79 -11.20
N CYS A 23 -0.72 -3.10 -11.29
CA CYS A 23 0.08 -3.60 -10.17
C CYS A 23 0.86 -2.47 -9.48
N CYS A 24 1.11 -2.63 -8.17
CA CYS A 24 2.09 -1.83 -7.44
C CYS A 24 3.49 -2.02 -8.03
N PRO A 25 4.37 -1.01 -7.94
CA PRO A 25 5.80 -1.23 -8.13
C PRO A 25 6.31 -2.36 -7.22
N PRO A 26 7.32 -3.12 -7.66
CA PRO A 26 7.94 -4.15 -6.84
C PRO A 26 8.41 -3.61 -5.49
N HIS A 27 8.01 -4.24 -4.37
CA HIS A 27 8.34 -3.76 -3.02
C HIS A 27 8.53 -4.87 -1.98
N ARG A 28 9.23 -4.48 -0.90
CA ARG A 28 9.49 -5.17 0.39
C ARG A 28 8.27 -5.22 1.33
N LEU A 29 7.95 -6.33 2.00
CA LEU A 29 7.12 -6.31 3.24
C LEU A 29 7.95 -6.62 4.50
N PRO A 30 7.74 -5.91 5.64
CA PRO A 30 7.00 -4.65 5.71
C PRO A 30 7.65 -3.66 4.74
N HIS A 31 6.96 -2.61 4.30
CA HIS A 31 7.53 -1.56 3.44
C HIS A 31 8.72 -0.81 4.11
N THR A 32 9.34 -1.38 5.13
CA THR A 32 10.51 -0.95 5.86
C THR A 32 11.74 -1.72 5.38
N LEU A 33 12.67 -0.97 4.80
CA LEU A 33 14.05 -1.33 4.49
C LEU A 33 14.27 -2.31 3.32
N PRO A 34 15.25 -2.04 2.43
CA PRO A 34 15.49 -2.78 1.19
C PRO A 34 16.06 -4.20 1.36
N ILE A 35 16.12 -4.73 2.58
CA ILE A 35 16.95 -5.89 2.94
C ILE A 35 16.12 -7.08 3.44
N ILE A 36 14.87 -6.86 3.90
CA ILE A 36 14.10 -7.89 4.61
C ILE A 36 12.77 -8.13 3.89
N GLY A 37 12.39 -9.40 3.73
CA GLY A 37 11.06 -9.80 3.25
C GLY A 37 11.00 -10.29 1.80
N GLU A 38 9.87 -10.90 1.47
CA GLU A 38 9.56 -11.40 0.13
C GLU A 38 9.27 -10.24 -0.83
N LEU A 39 9.79 -10.33 -2.06
CA LEU A 39 9.55 -9.31 -3.07
C LEU A 39 8.15 -9.44 -3.64
N VAL A 40 7.29 -8.47 -3.35
CA VAL A 40 5.93 -8.40 -3.87
C VAL A 40 5.95 -7.72 -5.23
N LYS A 41 5.51 -8.42 -6.29
CA LYS A 41 5.45 -7.89 -7.68
C LYS A 41 4.04 -7.85 -8.26
N ASP A 42 3.17 -8.73 -7.77
CA ASP A 42 1.85 -8.97 -8.35
C ASP A 42 0.71 -8.39 -7.51
N GLU A 43 1.03 -7.56 -6.51
CA GLU A 43 0.01 -6.91 -5.71
C GLU A 43 -0.71 -5.84 -6.55
N PRO A 44 -2.05 -5.89 -6.64
CA PRO A 44 -2.82 -4.85 -7.30
C PRO A 44 -2.58 -3.48 -6.64
N CYS A 45 -2.51 -2.45 -7.48
CA CYS A 45 -2.47 -1.08 -7.03
C CYS A 45 -3.69 -0.80 -6.16
N HIS A 46 -3.44 -0.28 -4.95
CA HIS A 46 -4.45 -0.10 -3.93
C HIS A 46 -4.24 1.21 -3.17
N TYR A 47 -5.28 1.66 -2.50
CA TYR A 47 -5.20 2.67 -1.46
C TYR A 47 -5.67 2.07 -0.13
N HIS A 48 -5.28 2.73 0.96
CA HIS A 48 -5.69 2.34 2.31
C HIS A 48 -6.80 3.27 2.82
N ASN A 49 -7.80 2.72 3.50
CA ASN A 49 -8.83 3.52 4.17
C ASN A 49 -8.26 4.26 5.40
N SER A 50 -7.34 3.61 6.11
CA SER A 50 -6.62 4.19 7.22
C SER A 50 -5.72 5.33 6.75
N LYS A 51 -6.00 6.55 7.23
CA LYS A 51 -5.19 7.75 6.92
C LYS A 51 -3.71 7.57 7.25
N LEU A 52 -3.40 6.88 8.36
CA LEU A 52 -2.03 6.63 8.78
C LEU A 52 -1.31 5.68 7.81
N ARG A 53 -1.97 4.58 7.42
CA ARG A 53 -1.42 3.64 6.44
C ARG A 53 -1.35 4.23 5.06
N MET A 54 -2.30 5.08 4.68
CA MET A 54 -2.25 5.80 3.41
C MET A 54 -1.10 6.81 3.39
N LEU A 55 -0.81 7.49 4.50
CA LEU A 55 0.37 8.36 4.60
C LEU A 55 1.67 7.56 4.43
N HIS A 56 1.78 6.41 5.11
CA HIS A 56 2.90 5.48 4.96
C HIS A 56 3.01 5.00 3.51
N HIS A 57 1.93 4.47 2.94
CA HIS A 57 1.86 4.00 1.56
C HIS A 57 2.24 5.10 0.57
N ARG A 58 1.72 6.32 0.73
CA ARG A 58 2.03 7.47 -0.14
C ARG A 58 3.53 7.76 -0.21
N PHE A 59 4.23 7.69 0.92
CA PHE A 59 5.68 7.91 0.96
C PHE A 59 6.44 6.87 0.13
N PHE A 60 6.19 5.57 0.39
CA PHE A 60 6.87 4.48 -0.33
C PHE A 60 6.43 4.38 -1.80
N CYS A 61 5.14 4.52 -2.07
CA CYS A 61 4.55 4.48 -3.41
C CYS A 61 5.14 5.58 -4.32
N ARG A 62 5.39 6.78 -3.77
CA ARG A 62 6.07 7.86 -4.50
C ARG A 62 7.56 7.57 -4.72
N MET A 63 8.26 7.08 -3.69
CA MET A 63 9.68 6.74 -3.78
C MET A 63 9.94 5.62 -4.79
N LEU A 64 9.03 4.64 -4.87
CA LEU A 64 9.08 3.53 -5.82
C LEU A 64 8.60 3.90 -7.24
N GLY A 65 8.19 5.15 -7.48
CA GLY A 65 7.79 5.61 -8.81
C GLY A 65 6.50 4.99 -9.33
N CYS A 66 5.47 4.83 -8.48
CA CYS A 66 4.21 4.24 -8.90
C CYS A 66 3.55 5.02 -10.07
N PRO A 67 3.28 4.36 -11.21
CA PRO A 67 2.70 5.03 -12.39
C PRO A 67 1.23 5.44 -12.17
N TYR A 68 0.56 4.85 -11.16
CA TYR A 68 -0.84 5.11 -10.84
C TYR A 68 -1.02 5.98 -9.59
N TYR A 69 0.06 6.60 -9.10
CA TYR A 69 0.06 7.34 -7.85
C TYR A 69 -1.02 8.44 -7.81
N GLU A 70 -1.15 9.25 -8.86
CA GLU A 70 -2.16 10.33 -8.91
C GLU A 70 -3.59 9.78 -8.92
N GLU A 71 -3.84 8.69 -9.64
CA GLU A 71 -5.15 8.04 -9.66
C GLU A 71 -5.51 7.47 -8.28
N MET A 72 -4.54 6.83 -7.62
CA MET A 72 -4.66 6.33 -6.26
C MET A 72 -4.99 7.46 -5.26
N ILE A 73 -4.31 8.60 -5.32
CA ILE A 73 -4.60 9.75 -4.44
C ILE A 73 -6.01 10.30 -4.69
N ARG A 74 -6.43 10.40 -5.96
CA ARG A 74 -7.77 10.87 -6.31
C ARG A 74 -8.85 9.97 -5.71
N ARG A 75 -8.75 8.64 -5.89
CA ARG A 75 -9.74 7.69 -5.35
C ARG A 75 -9.74 7.60 -3.84
N CYS A 76 -8.61 7.82 -3.19
CA CYS A 76 -8.56 7.89 -1.74
C CYS A 76 -9.36 9.08 -1.16
N LYS A 77 -9.49 10.18 -1.91
CA LYS A 77 -10.25 11.37 -1.48
C LYS A 77 -11.74 11.29 -1.80
N GLU A 78 -12.09 10.51 -2.82
CA GLU A 78 -13.47 10.26 -3.26
C GLU A 78 -13.80 8.77 -3.16
N PRO A 79 -13.82 8.19 -1.93
CA PRO A 79 -14.32 6.83 -1.76
C PRO A 79 -15.81 6.85 -2.14
N ASN A 80 -16.17 6.13 -3.21
CA ASN A 80 -17.57 5.88 -3.59
C ASN A 80 -18.36 5.31 -2.41
#